data_AF-A0A9D8C3B3-F1
#
_entry.id   AF-A0A9D8C3B3-F1
#
_cell.length_a   1.000
_cell.length_b   1.000
_cell.length_c   1.000
_cell.angle_alpha   90.00
_cell.angle_beta   90.00
_cell.angle_gamma   90.00
#
_symmetry.space_group_name_H-M   'P 1'
#
loop_
_entity.id
_entity.type
_entity.pdbx_description
1 polymer ?
#
loop_
_entity_poly.entity_id
_entity_poly.type
_entity_poly.pdbx_seq_one_letter_code
_entity_poly.pdbx_strand_id
1 'polypeptide(L)'
;MTPPPPARDIPAAPQQTAAAAPKGPVPATDDNIVLLELKDGIVEIEMLPQLAPNHVARIQELVRSKFYDGLKFHRVIEGFMVQTGDPRGNGTGGSGKTIAAEFSPEPHVRGIVSMARSQNPNSADSQFFIVTKDSRFLDRNYTVWGRVIKGMEFVDNIKKGDPNNNGTVMNPDAIVTMRMKADAVAAR
;
A
#
# COMPACT_ATOMS: atom_id res chain seq x y z
N MET A 1 -1.40 36.48 -1.73
CA MET A 1 -0.43 35.52 -1.16
C MET A 1 -0.52 35.59 0.35
N THR A 2 -1.26 34.67 0.97
CA THR A 2 -1.38 34.56 2.42
C THR A 2 -0.44 33.44 2.92
N PRO A 3 0.35 33.66 3.98
CA PRO A 3 1.23 32.64 4.54
C PRO A 3 0.43 31.50 5.19
N PRO A 4 0.95 30.27 5.24
CA PRO A 4 0.35 29.19 6.00
C PRO A 4 0.38 29.52 7.51
N PRO A 5 -0.64 29.11 8.28
CA PRO A 5 -0.73 29.42 9.70
C PRO A 5 0.36 28.69 10.52
N PRO A 6 0.80 29.25 11.66
CA PRO A 6 1.83 28.64 12.51
C PRO A 6 1.32 27.36 13.17
N ALA A 7 2.24 26.40 13.35
CA ALA A 7 1.99 25.15 14.07
C ALA A 7 1.48 25.45 15.48
N ARG A 8 0.28 24.96 15.79
CA ARG A 8 -0.27 24.97 17.15
C ARG A 8 0.15 23.69 17.85
N ASP A 9 0.71 23.84 19.05
CA ASP A 9 1.16 22.77 19.93
C ASP A 9 0.09 21.66 20.06
N ILE A 10 0.42 20.46 19.58
CA ILE A 10 -0.39 19.26 19.76
C ILE A 10 0.03 18.61 21.08
N PRO A 11 -0.88 18.41 22.05
CA PRO A 11 -0.56 17.67 23.26
C PRO A 11 -0.32 16.19 22.91
N ALA A 12 0.75 15.61 23.47
CA ALA A 12 1.11 14.21 23.29
C ALA A 12 -0.06 13.29 23.69
N ALA A 13 -0.52 12.48 22.75
CA ALA A 13 -1.50 11.43 23.03
C ALA A 13 -0.88 10.34 23.93
N PRO A 14 -1.64 9.76 24.87
CA PRO A 14 -1.13 8.78 25.82
C PRO A 14 -0.71 7.47 25.12
N GLN A 15 0.51 7.04 25.44
CA GLN A 15 1.12 5.80 24.96
C GLN A 15 0.33 4.59 25.50
N GLN A 16 -0.36 3.88 24.60
CA GLN A 16 -0.87 2.54 24.92
C GLN A 16 0.24 1.51 24.67
N THR A 17 0.47 0.68 25.68
CA THR A 17 1.53 -0.32 25.78
C THR A 17 1.45 -1.34 24.64
N ALA A 18 2.44 -1.31 23.75
CA ALA A 18 2.64 -2.33 22.73
C ALA A 18 3.02 -3.68 23.39
N ALA A 19 2.21 -4.70 23.17
CA ALA A 19 2.62 -6.08 23.42
C ALA A 19 3.77 -6.44 22.46
N ALA A 20 4.82 -7.06 22.99
CA ALA A 20 6.04 -7.35 22.25
C ALA A 20 5.78 -8.32 21.07
N ALA A 21 5.95 -7.82 19.85
CA ALA A 21 5.98 -8.64 18.65
C ALA A 21 7.27 -9.52 18.62
N PRO A 22 7.19 -10.75 18.08
CA PRO A 22 8.36 -11.63 17.97
C PRO A 22 9.41 -11.03 17.02
N LYS A 23 10.65 -10.92 17.51
CA LYS A 23 11.81 -10.42 16.77
C LYS A 23 12.43 -11.54 15.93
N GLY A 24 12.04 -11.61 14.66
CA GLY A 24 12.70 -12.42 13.63
C GLY A 24 11.96 -12.32 12.30
N PRO A 25 12.64 -12.44 11.14
CA PRO A 25 11.95 -12.60 9.86
C PRO A 25 11.19 -13.93 9.91
N VAL A 26 9.86 -13.87 9.99
CA VAL A 26 9.04 -15.06 9.74
C VAL A 26 9.22 -15.38 8.25
N PRO A 27 9.61 -16.61 7.86
CA PRO A 27 9.69 -16.99 6.47
C PRO A 27 8.37 -16.68 5.77
N ALA A 28 8.42 -16.10 4.56
CA ALA A 28 7.22 -15.91 3.76
C ALA A 28 6.57 -17.27 3.50
N THR A 29 5.44 -17.53 4.15
CA THR A 29 4.56 -18.65 3.82
C THR A 29 3.62 -18.21 2.69
N ASP A 30 3.10 -19.17 1.91
CA ASP A 30 2.15 -18.84 0.85
C ASP A 30 0.87 -18.14 1.40
N ASP A 31 0.57 -18.30 2.69
CA ASP A 31 -0.52 -17.59 3.40
C ASP A 31 -0.28 -16.09 3.56
N ASN A 32 0.98 -15.65 3.48
CA ASN A 32 1.38 -14.25 3.60
C ASN A 32 1.79 -13.64 2.26
N ILE A 33 1.62 -14.35 1.14
CA ILE A 33 1.93 -13.82 -0.18
C ILE A 33 0.63 -13.48 -0.92
N VAL A 34 0.59 -12.26 -1.45
CA VAL A 34 -0.43 -11.80 -2.39
C VAL A 34 0.14 -11.83 -3.80
N LEU A 35 -0.63 -12.41 -4.72
CA LEU A 35 -0.40 -12.36 -6.15
C LEU A 35 -1.18 -11.18 -6.71
N LEU A 36 -0.47 -10.18 -7.22
CA LEU A 36 -1.02 -9.04 -7.94
C LEU A 36 -0.80 -9.28 -9.43
N GLU A 37 -1.86 -9.64 -10.14
CA GLU A 37 -1.83 -9.88 -11.57
C GLU A 37 -2.03 -8.56 -12.32
N LEU A 38 -1.08 -8.26 -13.21
CA LEU A 38 -1.08 -7.14 -14.13
C LEU A 38 -1.12 -7.68 -15.56
N LYS A 39 -1.43 -6.81 -16.52
CA LYS A 39 -1.43 -7.19 -17.96
C LYS A 39 -0.09 -7.77 -18.44
N ASP A 40 1.01 -7.37 -17.80
CA ASP A 40 2.38 -7.72 -18.19
C ASP A 40 2.95 -8.90 -17.38
N GLY A 41 2.31 -9.30 -16.27
CA GLY A 41 2.81 -10.37 -15.41
C GLY A 41 2.28 -10.34 -13.97
N ILE A 42 2.76 -11.27 -13.15
CA ILE A 42 2.36 -11.39 -11.74
C ILE A 42 3.44 -10.82 -10.83
N VAL A 43 3.03 -9.94 -9.93
CA VAL A 43 3.86 -9.40 -8.84
C VAL A 43 3.55 -10.20 -7.57
N GLU A 44 4.58 -10.76 -6.94
CA GLU A 44 4.45 -11.40 -5.62
C GLU A 44 4.76 -10.37 -4.52
N ILE A 45 3.81 -10.12 -3.64
CA ILE A 45 3.94 -9.21 -2.49
C ILE A 45 3.90 -10.05 -1.22
N GLU A 46 4.98 -10.02 -0.44
CA GLU A 46 5.02 -10.56 0.91
C GLU A 46 4.41 -9.54 1.89
N MET A 47 3.39 -9.97 2.63
CA MET A 47 2.78 -9.19 3.71
C MET A 47 3.60 -9.30 5.00
N LEU A 48 3.62 -8.23 5.78
CA LEU A 48 4.45 -8.07 6.98
C LEU A 48 3.57 -7.89 8.23
N PRO A 49 2.86 -8.93 8.70
CA PRO A 49 1.96 -8.83 9.86
C PRO A 49 2.67 -8.47 11.16
N GLN A 50 3.98 -8.68 11.25
CA GLN A 50 4.83 -8.23 12.35
C GLN A 50 4.99 -6.71 12.43
N LEU A 51 4.77 -5.99 11.32
CA LEU A 51 4.84 -4.53 11.26
C LEU A 51 3.45 -3.89 11.35
N ALA A 52 2.48 -4.45 10.64
CA ALA A 52 1.14 -3.87 10.51
C ALA A 52 0.04 -4.96 10.49
N PRO A 53 -0.21 -5.63 11.64
CA PRO A 53 -1.14 -6.76 11.70
C PRO A 53 -2.57 -6.39 11.30
N ASN A 54 -3.06 -5.21 11.68
CA ASN A 54 -4.42 -4.79 11.33
C ASN A 54 -4.56 -4.49 9.84
N HIS A 55 -3.54 -3.88 9.23
CA HIS A 55 -3.53 -3.64 7.79
C HIS A 55 -3.42 -4.92 7.00
N VAL A 56 -2.55 -5.85 7.40
CA VAL A 56 -2.44 -7.16 6.73
C VAL A 56 -3.77 -7.91 6.78
N ALA A 57 -4.43 -7.96 7.94
CA ALA A 57 -5.75 -8.57 8.07
C ALA A 57 -6.79 -7.90 7.14
N ARG A 58 -6.77 -6.57 7.02
CA ARG A 58 -7.69 -5.84 6.14
C ARG A 58 -7.39 -6.09 4.66
N ILE A 59 -6.12 -6.10 4.25
CA ILE A 59 -5.73 -6.42 2.87
C ILE A 59 -6.19 -7.85 2.53
N GLN A 60 -5.96 -8.83 3.42
CA GLN A 60 -6.43 -10.20 3.21
C GLN A 60 -7.95 -10.28 3.02
N GLU A 61 -8.74 -9.55 3.82
CA GLU A 61 -10.20 -9.48 3.69
C GLU A 61 -10.62 -8.92 2.32
N LEU A 62 -10.00 -7.81 1.90
CA LEU A 62 -10.29 -7.15 0.62
C LEU A 62 -9.86 -7.99 -0.59
N VAL A 63 -8.71 -8.66 -0.51
CA VAL A 63 -8.23 -9.60 -1.53
C VAL A 63 -9.17 -10.80 -1.67
N ARG A 64 -9.58 -11.42 -0.56
CA ARG A 64 -10.49 -12.58 -0.59
C ARG A 64 -11.90 -12.23 -1.07
N SER A 65 -12.35 -11.02 -0.81
CA SER A 65 -13.62 -10.48 -1.35
C SER A 65 -13.50 -9.96 -2.79
N LYS A 66 -12.33 -10.12 -3.43
CA LYS A 66 -12.06 -9.67 -4.80
C LYS A 66 -12.24 -8.16 -5.02
N PHE A 67 -12.14 -7.37 -3.95
CA PHE A 67 -12.36 -5.92 -3.98
C PHE A 67 -11.42 -5.20 -4.95
N TYR A 68 -10.19 -5.69 -5.09
CA TYR A 68 -9.14 -5.05 -5.89
C TYR A 68 -9.22 -5.36 -7.40
N ASP A 69 -10.05 -6.31 -7.81
CA ASP A 69 -10.13 -6.73 -9.22
C ASP A 69 -10.64 -5.58 -10.10
N GLY A 70 -9.90 -5.27 -11.16
CA GLY A 70 -10.20 -4.18 -12.09
C GLY A 70 -9.90 -2.77 -11.55
N LEU A 71 -9.38 -2.62 -10.32
CA LEU A 71 -9.07 -1.30 -9.78
C LEU A 71 -7.87 -0.67 -10.48
N LYS A 72 -7.93 0.66 -10.63
CA LYS A 72 -7.00 1.43 -11.46
C LYS A 72 -5.80 1.94 -10.68
N PHE A 73 -4.65 1.92 -11.34
CA PHE A 73 -3.47 2.70 -10.95
C PHE A 73 -3.67 4.17 -11.30
N HIS A 74 -4.50 4.85 -10.52
CA HIS A 74 -4.98 6.19 -10.81
C HIS A 74 -3.91 7.28 -10.61
N ARG A 75 -2.85 6.98 -9.85
CA ARG A 75 -1.76 7.92 -9.58
C ARG A 75 -0.40 7.21 -9.62
N VAL A 76 0.46 7.64 -10.54
CA VAL A 76 1.80 7.07 -10.74
C VAL A 76 2.79 8.20 -10.96
N ILE A 77 3.80 8.28 -10.08
CA ILE A 77 4.88 9.28 -10.16
C ILE A 77 6.18 8.54 -10.42
N GLU A 78 6.79 8.86 -11.56
CA GLU A 78 8.09 8.33 -11.94
C GLU A 78 9.15 8.61 -10.90
N GLY A 79 9.92 7.58 -10.52
CA GLY A 79 10.97 7.71 -9.51
C GLY A 79 10.43 7.94 -8.09
N PHE A 80 9.16 7.62 -7.84
CA PHE A 80 8.56 7.69 -6.51
C PHE A 80 7.70 6.46 -6.22
N MET A 81 6.49 6.39 -6.76
CA MET A 81 5.52 5.36 -6.39
C MET A 81 4.43 5.13 -7.43
N VAL A 82 3.75 4.00 -7.28
CA VAL A 82 2.57 3.58 -8.04
C VAL A 82 1.43 3.35 -7.05
N GLN A 83 0.34 4.11 -7.14
CA GLN A 83 -0.79 4.08 -6.20
C GLN A 83 -2.06 3.52 -6.86
N THR A 84 -2.76 2.66 -6.10
CA THR A 84 -3.99 1.95 -6.52
C THR A 84 -4.94 1.74 -5.35
N GLY A 85 -5.96 0.90 -5.51
CA GLY A 85 -6.88 0.48 -4.46
C GLY A 85 -8.07 1.43 -4.23
N ASP A 86 -8.31 2.33 -5.19
CA ASP A 86 -9.47 3.22 -5.18
C ASP A 86 -10.59 2.69 -6.11
N PRO A 87 -11.77 2.31 -5.60
CA PRO A 87 -12.90 1.88 -6.42
C PRO A 87 -13.45 2.97 -7.35
N ARG A 88 -13.25 4.25 -7.03
CA ARG A 88 -13.61 5.37 -7.92
C ARG A 88 -12.53 5.67 -8.96
N GLY A 89 -11.29 5.21 -8.72
CA GLY A 89 -10.14 5.41 -9.59
C GLY A 89 -9.73 6.87 -9.77
N ASN A 90 -10.03 7.75 -8.80
CA ASN A 90 -9.72 9.19 -8.86
C ASN A 90 -9.02 9.72 -7.59
N GLY A 91 -8.63 8.83 -6.69
CA GLY A 91 -7.99 9.10 -5.40
C GLY A 91 -8.95 9.35 -4.22
N THR A 92 -10.27 9.39 -4.45
CA THR A 92 -11.25 9.83 -3.43
C THR A 92 -12.13 8.73 -2.85
N GLY A 93 -12.06 7.51 -3.39
CA GLY A 93 -12.82 6.37 -2.88
C GLY A 93 -12.02 5.53 -1.88
N GLY A 94 -12.70 4.49 -1.39
CA GLY A 94 -12.19 3.55 -0.41
C GLY A 94 -13.20 2.42 -0.22
N SER A 95 -12.86 1.43 0.61
CA SER A 95 -13.79 0.34 0.96
C SER A 95 -14.87 0.78 1.96
N GLY A 96 -14.74 1.97 2.56
CA GLY A 96 -15.69 2.53 3.53
C GLY A 96 -15.36 2.19 4.98
N LYS A 97 -14.22 1.56 5.23
CA LYS A 97 -13.74 1.21 6.58
C LYS A 97 -12.29 1.68 6.75
N THR A 98 -12.10 2.67 7.61
CA THR A 98 -10.77 3.18 7.93
C THR A 98 -10.03 2.30 8.93
N ILE A 99 -8.71 2.36 8.90
CA ILE A 99 -7.78 1.61 9.74
C ILE A 99 -6.86 2.63 10.44
N ALA A 100 -6.60 2.42 11.73
CA ALA A 100 -5.65 3.24 12.48
C ALA A 100 -4.21 2.96 12.03
N ALA A 101 -3.34 3.97 12.05
CA ALA A 101 -1.97 3.84 11.59
C ALA A 101 -1.15 2.84 12.43
N GLU A 102 -0.28 2.07 11.76
CA GLU A 102 0.67 1.14 12.39
C GLU A 102 2.09 1.51 11.92
N PHE A 103 2.62 2.63 12.43
CA PHE A 103 3.93 3.12 12.00
C PHE A 103 5.07 2.21 12.49
N SER A 104 6.04 1.99 11.61
CA SER A 104 7.21 1.16 11.89
C SER A 104 8.50 1.88 11.47
N PRO A 105 9.68 1.44 11.95
CA PRO A 105 10.96 1.95 11.49
C PRO A 105 11.39 1.38 10.12
N GLU A 106 10.55 0.56 9.49
CA GLU A 106 10.85 -0.04 8.18
C GLU A 106 11.00 1.08 7.13
N PRO A 107 12.12 1.10 6.41
CA PRO A 107 12.37 2.17 5.47
C PRO A 107 11.62 1.98 4.16
N HIS A 108 11.10 3.07 3.58
CA HIS A 108 10.46 3.09 2.27
C HIS A 108 11.50 3.06 1.15
N VAL A 109 12.20 1.94 1.00
CA VAL A 109 13.05 1.64 -0.15
C VAL A 109 12.24 1.08 -1.32
N ARG A 110 12.85 0.99 -2.50
CA ARG A 110 12.24 0.35 -3.66
C ARG A 110 11.66 -1.04 -3.32
N GLY A 111 10.43 -1.28 -3.75
CA GLY A 111 9.67 -2.51 -3.53
C GLY A 111 8.78 -2.50 -2.29
N ILE A 112 8.90 -1.51 -1.39
CA ILE A 112 8.04 -1.43 -0.21
C ILE A 112 6.61 -1.07 -0.59
N VAL A 113 5.65 -1.75 0.04
CA VAL A 113 4.21 -1.55 -0.15
C VAL A 113 3.62 -0.96 1.13
N SER A 114 2.97 0.19 0.98
CA SER A 114 2.53 1.02 2.10
C SER A 114 1.15 1.61 1.84
N MET A 115 0.42 1.93 2.90
CA MET A 115 -0.96 2.42 2.78
C MET A 115 -1.03 3.90 2.42
N ALA A 116 -1.89 4.23 1.47
CA ALA A 116 -2.27 5.61 1.24
C ALA A 116 -3.27 6.06 2.32
N ARG A 117 -3.19 7.35 2.67
CA ARG A 117 -4.07 7.99 3.66
C ARG A 117 -4.26 9.46 3.35
N SER A 118 -5.30 10.05 3.93
CA SER A 118 -5.44 11.51 3.99
C SER A 118 -4.48 12.12 5.04
N GLN A 119 -4.64 13.41 5.34
CA GLN A 119 -3.88 14.09 6.39
C GLN A 119 -4.05 13.43 7.76
N ASN A 120 -5.24 12.88 8.07
CA ASN A 120 -5.46 12.14 9.30
C ASN A 120 -4.67 10.82 9.25
N PRO A 121 -3.74 10.56 10.20
CA PRO A 121 -3.00 9.30 10.27
C PRO A 121 -3.89 8.05 10.23
N ASN A 122 -5.08 8.11 10.84
CA ASN A 122 -6.00 6.98 10.99
C ASN A 122 -7.06 6.90 9.87
N SER A 123 -6.72 7.39 8.67
CA SER A 123 -7.64 7.43 7.52
C SER A 123 -7.26 6.48 6.39
N ALA A 124 -6.27 5.62 6.61
CA ALA A 124 -5.99 4.53 5.66
C ALA A 124 -7.24 3.66 5.50
N ASP A 125 -7.52 3.20 4.29
CA ASP A 125 -8.71 2.41 3.98
C ASP A 125 -8.31 1.23 3.07
N SER A 126 -8.48 1.37 1.75
CA SER A 126 -8.17 0.32 0.77
C SER A 126 -7.04 0.71 -0.17
N GLN A 127 -6.73 2.00 -0.27
CA GLN A 127 -5.71 2.49 -1.18
C GLN A 127 -4.31 2.20 -0.64
N PHE A 128 -3.43 1.72 -1.51
CA PHE A 128 -2.03 1.47 -1.21
C PHE A 128 -1.14 1.92 -2.37
N PHE A 129 0.16 2.02 -2.10
CA PHE A 129 1.16 2.32 -3.10
C PHE A 129 2.38 1.42 -2.98
N ILE A 130 3.04 1.20 -4.12
CA ILE A 130 4.32 0.49 -4.23
C ILE A 130 5.40 1.53 -4.52
N VAL A 131 6.45 1.54 -3.70
CA VAL A 131 7.59 2.44 -3.85
C VAL A 131 8.48 1.96 -5.01
N THR A 132 8.69 2.78 -6.03
CA THR A 132 9.53 2.45 -7.20
C THR A 132 10.96 2.96 -7.07
N LYS A 133 11.21 3.89 -6.14
CA LYS A 133 12.56 4.40 -5.80
C LYS A 133 12.59 4.83 -4.33
N ASP A 134 13.75 4.72 -3.70
CA ASP A 134 13.95 5.07 -2.29
C ASP A 134 13.33 6.42 -1.91
N SER A 135 12.40 6.36 -0.96
CA SER A 135 11.50 7.43 -0.55
C SER A 135 11.46 7.57 0.97
N ARG A 136 12.64 7.65 1.59
CA ARG A 136 12.86 7.67 3.05
C ARG A 136 12.14 8.81 3.79
N PHE A 137 11.68 9.83 3.07
CA PHE A 137 10.83 10.89 3.65
C PHE A 137 9.46 10.38 4.12
N LEU A 138 9.03 9.18 3.71
CA LEU A 138 7.82 8.51 4.17
C LEU A 138 8.02 7.72 5.47
N ASP A 139 9.27 7.47 5.88
CA ASP A 139 9.60 6.62 7.02
C ASP A 139 8.91 7.13 8.29
N ARG A 140 8.37 6.21 9.08
CA ARG A 140 7.60 6.49 10.32
C ARG A 140 6.34 7.35 10.15
N ASN A 141 5.95 7.69 8.92
CA ASN A 141 4.78 8.53 8.61
C ASN A 141 3.68 7.80 7.85
N TYR A 142 3.99 6.61 7.32
CA TYR A 142 3.09 5.75 6.55
C TYR A 142 3.21 4.31 7.03
N THR A 143 2.10 3.57 6.94
CA THR A 143 2.04 2.19 7.39
C THR A 143 2.54 1.24 6.30
N VAL A 144 3.73 0.69 6.51
CA VAL A 144 4.26 -0.42 5.69
C VAL A 144 3.51 -1.70 6.04
N TRP A 145 2.88 -2.34 5.05
CA TRP A 145 2.18 -3.61 5.25
C TRP A 145 2.77 -4.75 4.42
N GLY A 146 3.62 -4.46 3.43
CA GLY A 146 4.18 -5.49 2.56
C GLY A 146 5.43 -5.05 1.81
N ARG A 147 6.02 -5.98 1.08
CA ARG A 147 7.14 -5.76 0.15
C ARG A 147 7.00 -6.64 -1.09
N VAL A 148 7.34 -6.10 -2.24
CA VAL A 148 7.46 -6.85 -3.49
C VAL A 148 8.67 -7.77 -3.38
N ILE A 149 8.46 -9.07 -3.55
CA ILE A 149 9.52 -10.09 -3.56
C ILE A 149 9.82 -10.62 -4.96
N LYS A 150 8.90 -10.48 -5.92
CA LYS A 150 9.10 -10.78 -7.36
C LYS A 150 8.21 -9.91 -8.25
N GLY A 151 8.63 -9.71 -9.50
CA GLY A 151 7.83 -9.01 -10.51
C GLY A 151 7.88 -7.49 -10.41
N MET A 152 8.95 -6.93 -9.82
CA MET A 152 9.10 -5.48 -9.71
C MET A 152 9.19 -4.80 -11.08
N GLU A 153 9.72 -5.51 -12.09
CA GLU A 153 9.75 -5.08 -13.49
C GLU A 153 8.35 -4.83 -14.06
N PHE A 154 7.33 -5.58 -13.62
CA PHE A 154 5.96 -5.35 -14.05
C PHE A 154 5.37 -4.10 -13.40
N VAL A 155 5.78 -3.76 -12.17
CA VAL A 155 5.40 -2.52 -11.50
C VAL A 155 6.00 -1.31 -12.23
N ASP A 156 7.25 -1.40 -12.70
CA ASP A 156 7.90 -0.32 -13.45
C ASP A 156 7.24 -0.03 -14.81
N ASN A 157 6.63 -1.05 -15.42
CA ASN A 157 5.93 -0.94 -16.70
C ASN A 157 4.55 -0.27 -16.60
N ILE A 158 4.04 -0.07 -15.38
CA ILE A 158 2.76 0.60 -15.16
C ILE A 158 2.83 2.03 -15.72
N LYS A 159 1.80 2.40 -16.46
CA LYS A 159 1.70 3.70 -17.12
C LYS A 159 1.90 4.86 -16.13
N LYS A 160 2.88 5.70 -16.45
CA LYS A 160 3.20 6.91 -15.68
C LYS A 160 2.12 7.98 -15.84
N GLY A 161 1.87 8.71 -14.77
CA GLY A 161 0.97 9.86 -14.79
C GLY A 161 1.66 11.15 -15.20
N ASP A 162 0.86 12.19 -15.39
CA ASP A 162 1.36 13.52 -15.73
C ASP A 162 2.05 14.16 -14.52
N PRO A 163 3.36 14.49 -14.61
CA PRO A 163 4.08 15.13 -13.51
C PRO A 163 3.52 16.52 -13.16
N ASN A 164 2.89 17.22 -14.11
CA ASN A 164 2.26 18.52 -13.87
C ASN A 164 0.90 18.41 -13.18
N ASN A 165 0.33 17.20 -13.13
CA ASN A 165 -0.95 16.92 -12.48
C ASN A 165 -0.78 15.88 -11.37
N ASN A 166 0.27 16.03 -10.55
CA ASN A 166 0.52 15.20 -9.37
C ASN A 166 0.53 13.68 -9.66
N GLY A 167 0.95 13.28 -10.86
CA GLY A 167 0.99 11.90 -11.31
C GLY A 167 -0.37 11.28 -11.64
N THR A 168 -1.42 12.07 -11.87
CA THR A 168 -2.69 11.54 -12.37
C THR A 168 -2.49 10.85 -13.72
N VAL A 169 -3.04 9.65 -13.86
CA VAL A 169 -2.87 8.83 -15.05
C VAL A 169 -4.11 8.89 -15.95
N MET A 170 -3.92 9.31 -17.21
CA MET A 170 -4.96 9.24 -18.23
C MET A 170 -5.02 7.84 -18.83
N ASN A 171 -6.20 7.22 -18.88
CA ASN A 171 -6.38 5.81 -19.28
C ASN A 171 -5.42 4.88 -18.51
N PRO A 172 -5.59 4.77 -17.17
CA PRO A 172 -4.70 4.03 -16.30
C PRO A 172 -4.76 2.52 -16.57
N ASP A 173 -3.63 1.86 -16.31
CA ASP A 173 -3.61 0.41 -16.16
C ASP A 173 -4.44 -0.01 -14.93
N ALA A 174 -4.82 -1.29 -14.90
CA ALA A 174 -5.63 -1.85 -13.84
C ALA A 174 -5.02 -3.13 -13.28
N ILE A 175 -5.40 -3.44 -12.05
CA ILE A 175 -5.23 -4.76 -11.44
C ILE A 175 -6.11 -5.73 -12.22
N VAL A 176 -5.51 -6.75 -12.85
CA VAL A 176 -6.28 -7.81 -13.52
C VAL A 176 -7.00 -8.63 -12.44
N THR A 177 -6.22 -9.19 -11.50
CA THR A 177 -6.74 -9.81 -10.28
C THR A 177 -5.77 -9.60 -9.12
N MET A 178 -6.29 -9.67 -7.90
CA MET A 178 -5.45 -9.78 -6.69
C MET A 178 -5.91 -10.99 -5.87
N ARG A 179 -4.99 -11.91 -5.55
CA ARG A 179 -5.33 -13.19 -4.89
C ARG A 179 -4.32 -13.55 -3.81
N MET A 180 -4.77 -14.26 -2.78
CA MET A 180 -3.87 -14.93 -1.85
C MET A 180 -3.18 -16.09 -2.58
N LYS A 181 -1.86 -16.23 -2.44
CA LYS A 181 -1.11 -17.30 -3.08
C LYS A 181 -1.55 -18.68 -2.58
N ALA A 182 -1.75 -18.83 -1.27
CA ALA A 182 -2.31 -20.05 -0.68
C ALA A 182 -3.64 -20.47 -1.33
N ASP A 183 -4.57 -19.53 -1.52
CA ASP A 183 -5.90 -19.81 -2.09
C ASP A 183 -5.81 -20.16 -3.60
N ALA A 184 -4.82 -19.59 -4.32
CA ALA A 184 -4.59 -19.89 -5.74
C ALA A 184 -3.96 -21.26 -5.97
N VAL A 185 -3.16 -21.76 -5.02
CA VAL A 185 -2.58 -23.11 -5.07
C VAL A 185 -3.63 -24.17 -4.73
N ALA A 186 -4.51 -23.90 -3.77
CA ALA A 186 -5.58 -24.83 -3.37
C ALA A 186 -6.68 -25.05 -4.44
N ALA A 187 -6.77 -24.16 -5.43
CA ALA A 187 -7.75 -24.26 -6.53
C ALA A 187 -7.26 -25.12 -7.72
N ARG A 188 -6.09 -25.75 -7.61
CA ARG A 188 -5.51 -26.66 -8.62
C ARG A 188 -5.64 -28.11 -8.16
#